data_AF-A0AAU2FUG0-F1
#
_entry.id   AF-A0AAU2FUG0-F1
#
_cell.length_a   1.000
_cell.length_b   1.000
_cell.length_c   1.000
_cell.angle_alpha   90.00
_cell.angle_beta   90.00
_cell.angle_gamma   90.00
#
_symmetry.space_group_name_H-M   'P 1'
#
loop_
_entity.id
_entity.type
_entity.pdbx_description
1 polymer ?
#
loop_
_entity_poly.entity_id
_entity_poly.type
_entity_poly.pdbx_seq_one_letter_code
_entity_poly.pdbx_strand_id
1 'polypeptide(L)'
;MRTYIGGQEAVSVDEFIELALGTPLELWLGVEGENAEERAARLDAARDILAENPGLPDDVSRVAAQVIEEHAPELFNVVPLMRRRAGRGAVRKGAAA
;
A
#
# COMPACT_ATOMS: atom_id res chain seq x y z
N MET A 1 -29.62 7.03 -0.35
CA MET A 1 -28.85 8.27 -0.59
C MET A 1 -28.19 8.13 -1.95
N ARG A 2 -28.07 9.22 -2.72
CA ARG A 2 -27.21 9.26 -3.90
C ARG A 2 -25.87 9.86 -3.49
N THR A 3 -24.77 9.25 -3.88
CA THR A 3 -23.41 9.67 -3.51
C THR A 3 -22.75 10.26 -4.73
N TYR A 4 -22.15 11.44 -4.60
CA TYR A 4 -21.50 12.13 -5.70
C TYR A 4 -20.05 12.49 -5.34
N ILE A 5 -19.14 12.32 -6.29
CA ILE A 5 -17.74 12.75 -6.21
C ILE A 5 -17.45 13.51 -7.50
N GLY A 6 -16.95 14.74 -7.41
CA GLY A 6 -16.62 15.55 -8.60
C GLY A 6 -17.79 15.83 -9.54
N GLY A 7 -19.04 15.73 -9.06
CA GLY A 7 -20.25 15.86 -9.89
C GLY A 7 -20.69 14.59 -10.61
N GLN A 8 -19.99 13.46 -10.44
CA GLN A 8 -20.38 12.15 -10.94
C GLN A 8 -21.05 11.32 -9.83
N GLU A 9 -22.11 10.60 -10.17
CA GLU A 9 -22.83 9.72 -9.24
C GLU A 9 -22.07 8.41 -9.10
N ALA A 10 -21.77 8.00 -7.87
CA ALA A 10 -21.27 6.66 -7.59
C ALA A 10 -22.46 5.72 -7.35
N VAL A 11 -22.73 4.83 -8.31
CA VAL A 11 -23.81 3.83 -8.24
C VAL A 11 -23.38 2.56 -7.51
N SER A 12 -22.09 2.38 -7.26
CA SER A 12 -21.51 1.27 -6.48
C SER A 12 -20.43 1.74 -5.51
N VAL A 13 -20.00 0.84 -4.61
CA VAL A 13 -18.86 1.09 -3.71
C VAL A 13 -17.57 1.20 -4.49
N ASP A 14 -17.37 0.36 -5.51
CA ASP A 14 -16.15 0.39 -6.33
C ASP A 14 -16.06 1.70 -7.12
N GLU A 15 -17.16 2.14 -7.74
CA GLU A 15 -17.21 3.43 -8.45
C GLU A 15 -17.00 4.60 -7.48
N PHE A 16 -17.53 4.51 -6.26
CA PHE A 16 -17.25 5.52 -5.24
C PHE A 16 -15.74 5.63 -4.95
N ILE A 17 -15.06 4.49 -4.82
CA ILE A 17 -13.62 4.44 -4.53
C ILE A 17 -12.82 4.97 -5.72
N GLU A 18 -13.14 4.54 -6.94
CA GLU A 18 -12.46 4.99 -8.16
C GLU A 18 -12.59 6.50 -8.35
N LEU A 19 -13.80 7.05 -8.16
CA LEU A 19 -14.04 8.48 -8.27
C LEU A 19 -13.29 9.26 -7.17
N ALA A 20 -13.24 8.73 -5.94
CA ALA A 20 -12.52 9.36 -4.84
C ALA A 20 -11.00 9.34 -5.07
N LEU A 21 -10.46 8.27 -5.65
CA LEU A 21 -9.04 8.14 -6.01
C LEU A 21 -8.69 8.88 -7.31
N GLY A 22 -9.68 9.15 -8.17
CA GLY A 22 -9.47 9.64 -9.53
C GLY A 22 -8.78 8.63 -10.45
N THR A 23 -8.67 7.37 -10.03
CA THR A 23 -7.98 6.29 -10.75
C THR A 23 -8.69 4.96 -10.55
N PRO A 24 -8.67 4.06 -11.56
CA PRO A 24 -9.30 2.75 -11.45
C PRO A 24 -8.59 1.85 -10.43
N LEU A 25 -9.33 0.99 -9.74
CA LEU A 25 -8.79 0.11 -8.70
C LEU A 25 -7.79 -0.90 -9.27
N GLU A 26 -8.03 -1.38 -10.49
CA GLU A 26 -7.21 -2.34 -11.19
C GLU A 26 -5.79 -1.81 -11.43
N LEU A 27 -5.62 -0.49 -11.56
CA LEU A 27 -4.30 0.12 -11.66
C LEU A 27 -3.41 -0.27 -10.46
N TRP A 28 -4.01 -0.31 -9.27
CA TRP A 28 -3.32 -0.56 -8.01
C TRP A 28 -3.31 -2.04 -7.63
N LEU A 29 -4.46 -2.71 -7.75
CA LEU A 29 -4.64 -4.11 -7.34
C LEU A 29 -4.16 -5.12 -8.39
N GLY A 30 -4.06 -4.70 -9.65
CA GLY A 30 -3.80 -5.57 -10.79
C GLY A 30 -5.06 -6.25 -11.33
N VAL A 31 -4.90 -6.88 -12.49
CA VAL A 31 -5.97 -7.60 -13.19
C VAL A 31 -5.64 -9.10 -13.23
N GLU A 32 -6.63 -9.95 -12.97
CA GLU A 32 -6.45 -11.39 -13.10
C GLU A 32 -6.13 -11.78 -14.55
N GLY A 33 -5.05 -12.53 -14.75
CA GLY A 33 -4.59 -12.94 -16.08
C GLY A 33 -3.73 -11.90 -16.81
N GLU A 34 -3.34 -10.79 -16.17
CA GLU A 34 -2.40 -9.83 -16.78
C GLU A 34 -1.08 -10.52 -17.15
N ASN A 35 -0.60 -10.27 -18.37
CA ASN A 35 0.70 -10.73 -18.80
C ASN A 35 1.82 -9.82 -18.24
N ALA A 36 3.07 -10.22 -18.42
CA ALA A 36 4.21 -9.49 -17.87
C ALA A 36 4.35 -8.06 -18.44
N GLU A 37 4.01 -7.85 -19.72
CA GLU A 37 4.08 -6.54 -20.38
C GLU A 37 2.95 -5.63 -19.91
N GLU A 38 1.73 -6.15 -19.81
CA GLU A 38 0.57 -5.44 -19.27
C GLU A 38 0.82 -4.98 -17.83
N ARG A 39 1.34 -5.90 -16.99
CA ARG A 39 1.75 -5.57 -15.63
C ARG A 39 2.82 -4.49 -15.59
N ALA A 40 3.81 -4.56 -16.49
CA ALA A 40 4.87 -3.56 -16.55
C ALA A 40 4.31 -2.18 -16.92
N ALA A 41 3.45 -2.10 -17.94
CA ALA A 41 2.80 -0.85 -18.35
C ALA A 41 1.92 -0.26 -17.23
N ARG A 42 1.16 -1.11 -16.53
CA ARG A 42 0.35 -0.68 -15.38
C ARG A 42 1.20 -0.09 -14.26
N LEU A 43 2.29 -0.78 -13.89
CA LEU A 43 3.20 -0.30 -12.85
C LEU A 43 3.96 0.97 -13.28
N ASP A 44 4.21 1.14 -14.57
CA ASP A 44 4.81 2.35 -15.13
C ASP A 44 3.85 3.55 -14.99
N ALA A 45 2.61 3.40 -15.44
CA ALA A 45 1.57 4.42 -15.27
C ALA A 45 1.33 4.76 -13.78
N ALA A 46 1.31 3.76 -12.90
CA ALA A 46 1.19 3.98 -11.46
C ALA A 46 2.36 4.82 -10.90
N ARG A 47 3.59 4.65 -11.43
CA ARG A 47 4.74 5.46 -11.01
C ARG A 47 4.62 6.91 -11.48
N ASP A 48 4.16 7.13 -12.70
CA ASP A 48 3.95 8.49 -13.23
C ASP A 48 2.93 9.25 -12.37
N ILE A 49 1.82 8.61 -12.03
CA ILE A 49 0.78 9.20 -11.15
C ILE A 49 1.34 9.52 -9.76
N LEU A 50 2.13 8.60 -9.17
CA LEU A 50 2.78 8.84 -7.88
C LEU A 50 3.84 9.95 -7.95
N ALA A 51 4.51 10.13 -9.08
CA ALA A 51 5.45 11.22 -9.28
C ALA A 51 4.74 12.58 -9.35
N GLU A 52 3.55 12.64 -9.94
CA GLU A 52 2.71 13.84 -9.99
C GLU A 52 2.07 14.15 -8.63
N ASN A 53 1.76 13.13 -7.83
CA ASN A 53 1.18 13.28 -6.50
C ASN A 53 2.01 12.58 -5.40
N PRO A 54 3.15 13.18 -5.00
CA PRO A 54 4.07 12.55 -4.04
C PRO A 54 3.50 12.40 -2.63
N GLY A 55 2.45 13.14 -2.27
CA GLY A 55 1.78 13.03 -0.96
C GLY A 55 0.77 11.88 -0.89
N LEU A 56 0.36 11.32 -2.04
CA LEU A 56 -0.69 10.31 -2.12
C LEU A 56 -0.40 9.07 -1.24
N PRO A 57 0.82 8.48 -1.21
CA PRO A 57 1.09 7.32 -0.37
C PRO A 57 0.89 7.59 1.13
N ASP A 58 1.34 8.75 1.61
CA ASP A 58 1.22 9.13 3.02
C ASP A 58 -0.24 9.41 3.39
N ASP A 59 -0.97 10.10 2.51
CA ASP A 59 -2.37 10.42 2.70
C ASP A 59 -3.24 9.14 2.74
N VAL A 60 -3.04 8.23 1.78
CA VAL A 60 -3.72 6.93 1.74
C VAL A 60 -3.38 6.08 2.97
N SER A 61 -2.10 6.04 3.37
CA SER A 61 -1.67 5.30 4.55
C SER A 61 -2.31 5.84 5.83
N ARG A 62 -2.42 7.16 5.97
CA ARG A 62 -3.07 7.81 7.11
C ARG A 62 -4.56 7.48 7.17
N VAL A 63 -5.26 7.55 6.05
CA VAL A 63 -6.70 7.21 5.99
C VAL A 63 -6.90 5.73 6.29
N ALA A 64 -6.09 4.84 5.71
CA ALA A 64 -6.15 3.42 5.99
C ALA A 64 -5.94 3.12 7.49
N ALA A 65 -4.96 3.78 8.12
CA ALA A 65 -4.73 3.63 9.55
C ALA A 65 -5.94 4.06 10.40
N GLN A 66 -6.57 5.21 10.06
CA GLN A 66 -7.78 5.69 10.75
C GLN A 66 -8.94 4.70 10.63
N VAL A 67 -9.19 4.18 9.41
CA VAL A 67 -10.24 3.18 9.16
C VAL A 67 -9.99 1.89 9.94
N ILE A 68 -8.74 1.43 9.99
CA ILE A 68 -8.36 0.24 10.77
C ILE A 68 -8.55 0.50 12.27
N GLU A 69 -8.13 1.65 12.79
CA GLU A 69 -8.34 2.01 14.21
C GLU A 69 -9.83 2.01 14.59
N GLU A 70 -10.71 2.48 13.69
CA GLU A 70 -12.15 2.56 13.93
C GLU A 70 -12.87 1.22 13.78
N HIS A 71 -12.51 0.42 12.76
CA HIS A 71 -13.31 -0.74 12.34
C HIS A 71 -12.66 -2.10 12.54
N ALA A 72 -11.33 -2.15 12.67
CA ALA A 72 -10.57 -3.39 12.77
C ALA A 72 -9.33 -3.23 13.66
N PRO A 73 -9.47 -2.75 14.92
CA PRO A 73 -8.33 -2.43 15.77
C PRO A 73 -7.45 -3.64 16.07
N GLU A 74 -7.97 -4.86 15.94
CA GLU A 74 -7.22 -6.10 16.07
C GLU A 74 -6.10 -6.27 15.04
N LEU A 75 -6.18 -5.60 13.87
CA LEU A 75 -5.13 -5.61 12.87
C LEU A 75 -3.86 -4.89 13.34
N PHE A 76 -3.97 -3.98 14.32
CA PHE A 76 -2.82 -3.31 14.95
C PHE A 76 -2.24 -4.07 16.15
N ASN A 77 -2.83 -5.20 16.56
CA ASN A 77 -2.29 -6.04 17.64
C ASN A 77 -1.09 -6.90 17.15
N VAL A 78 -0.06 -6.25 16.63
CA VAL A 78 1.19 -6.90 16.25
C VAL A 78 2.07 -7.10 17.48
N VAL A 79 2.21 -8.36 17.90
CA VAL A 79 3.19 -8.74 18.92
C VAL A 79 4.58 -8.76 18.27
N PRO A 80 5.54 -7.93 18.73
CA PRO A 80 6.88 -7.94 18.16
C PRO A 80 7.49 -9.33 18.29
N LEU A 81 7.89 -9.93 17.16
CA LEU A 81 8.66 -11.16 17.19
C LEU A 81 9.99 -10.87 17.90
N MET A 82 10.18 -11.51 19.05
CA MET A 82 11.38 -11.38 19.87
C MET A 82 12.60 -11.75 19.01
N ARG A 83 13.36 -10.76 18.51
CA ARG A 83 14.60 -11.00 17.78
C ARG A 83 15.55 -11.77 18.71
N ARG A 84 15.80 -13.03 18.38
CA ARG A 84 16.89 -13.80 19.02
C ARG A 84 18.16 -12.98 18.83
N ARG A 85 18.77 -12.51 19.93
CA ARG A 85 20.07 -11.84 19.91
C ARG A 85 21.02 -12.76 19.15
N ALA A 86 21.44 -12.35 17.95
CA ALA A 86 22.53 -13.00 17.25
C ALA A 86 23.73 -12.97 18.20
N GLY A 87 24.09 -14.14 18.73
CA GLY A 87 25.21 -14.28 19.64
C GLY A 87 26.43 -13.67 18.98
N ARG A 88 27.07 -12.71 19.66
CA ARG A 88 28.34 -12.12 19.23
C ARG A 88 29.33 -13.27 19.04
N GLY A 89 29.54 -13.67 17.79
CA GLY A 89 30.62 -14.60 17.44
C GLY A 89 31.91 -14.00 17.99
N ALA A 90 32.51 -14.70 18.96
CA ALA A 90 33.80 -14.33 19.49
C ALA A 90 34.81 -14.34 18.33
N VAL A 91 35.15 -13.15 17.83
CA VAL A 91 36.28 -12.98 16.91
C VAL A 91 37.53 -13.33 17.71
N ARG A 92 38.00 -14.56 17.58
CA ARG A 92 39.29 -14.99 18.10
C ARG A 92 40.37 -14.21 17.36
N LYS A 93 40.94 -13.19 18.03
CA LYS A 93 42.21 -12.58 17.66
C LYS A 93 43.29 -13.68 17.69
N GLY A 94 43.66 -14.20 16.53
CA GLY A 94 44.91 -14.93 16.37
C GLY A 94 46.06 -13.92 16.24
N ALA A 95 47.00 -13.97 17.17
CA ALA A 95 48.24 -13.22 17.17
C ALA A 95 49.43 -14.15 16.85
N ALA A 96 50.48 -13.56 16.25
CA ALA A 96 51.85 -14.07 16.01
C ALA A 96 51.99 -15.20 14.96
N ALA A 97 53.05 -15.28 14.14
CA ALA A 97 54.39 -14.67 14.20
C ALA A 97 54.90 -14.32 12.80
#